data_AF-A0A0R3DLQ9-F1
#
_entry.id   AF-A0A0R3DLQ9-F1
#
_cell.length_a   1.000
_cell.length_b   1.000
_cell.length_c   1.000
_cell.angle_alpha   90.00
_cell.angle_beta   90.00
_cell.angle_gamma   90.00
#
_symmetry.space_group_name_H-M   'P 1'
#
loop_
_entity.id
_entity.type
_entity.pdbx_description
1 polymer ?
#
loop_
_entity_poly.entity_id
_entity_poly.type
_entity_poly.pdbx_seq_one_letter_code
_entity_poly.pdbx_strand_id
1 'polypeptide(L)'
;MVVRLTASDLEYGRRIAATKAGCRVVRLSPEIDDLIPIARLEKRIRELLWHRDKPENVLAARTLVREQARLQLAYEARHGRPADTRHMR
;
A
#
# COMPACT_ATOMS: atom_id res chain seq x y z
N MET A 1 36.87 4.26 -19.89
CA MET A 1 37.56 3.47 -18.84
C MET A 1 36.58 2.42 -18.33
N VAL A 2 36.72 1.16 -18.74
CA VAL A 2 35.82 0.07 -18.34
C VAL A 2 36.44 -0.62 -17.13
N VAL A 3 35.92 -0.36 -15.93
CA VAL A 3 36.41 -0.99 -14.70
C VAL A 3 35.82 -2.40 -14.64
N ARG A 4 36.67 -3.42 -14.79
CA ARG A 4 36.29 -4.82 -14.54
C ARG A 4 36.28 -5.03 -13.03
N LEU A 5 35.08 -5.11 -12.47
CA LEU A 5 34.88 -5.46 -11.06
C LEU A 5 35.35 -6.90 -10.85
N THR A 6 36.15 -7.11 -9.80
CA THR A 6 36.58 -8.46 -9.42
C THR A 6 35.40 -9.23 -8.81
N ALA A 7 35.50 -10.56 -8.73
CA ALA A 7 34.46 -11.38 -8.12
C ALA A 7 34.15 -10.95 -6.67
N SER A 8 35.17 -10.50 -5.94
CA SER A 8 35.05 -9.97 -4.57
C SER A 8 34.27 -8.65 -4.51
N ASP A 9 34.44 -7.76 -5.49
CA ASP A 9 33.68 -6.50 -5.58
C ASP A 9 32.19 -6.74 -5.85
N LEU A 10 31.89 -7.75 -6.69
CA LEU A 10 30.52 -8.17 -6.96
C LEU A 10 29.87 -8.79 -5.71
N GLU A 11 30.62 -9.58 -4.94
CA GLU A 11 30.11 -10.19 -3.70
C GLU A 11 29.87 -9.13 -2.60
N TYR A 12 30.80 -8.18 -2.46
CA TYR A 12 30.64 -7.05 -1.54
C TYR A 12 29.46 -6.15 -1.94
N GLY A 13 29.31 -5.85 -3.24
CA GLY A 13 28.15 -5.13 -3.77
C GLY A 13 26.83 -5.85 -3.50
N ARG A 14 26.78 -7.18 -3.65
CA ARG A 14 25.62 -8.02 -3.31
C ARG A 14 25.30 -7.99 -1.82
N ARG A 15 26.31 -8.07 -0.94
CA ARG A 15 26.11 -7.97 0.51
C ARG A 15 25.57 -6.61 0.91
N ILE A 16 26.12 -5.51 0.37
CA ILE A 16 25.60 -4.16 0.63
C ILE A 16 24.18 -3.99 0.11
N ALA A 17 23.87 -4.49 -1.09
CA ALA A 17 22.52 -4.44 -1.65
C ALA A 17 21.53 -5.25 -0.79
N ALA A 18 21.93 -6.44 -0.30
CA ALA A 18 21.13 -7.25 0.60
C ALA A 18 20.96 -6.60 1.98
N THR A 19 22.00 -5.97 2.53
CA THR A 19 21.92 -5.21 3.79
C THR A 19 21.04 -3.98 3.62
N LYS A 20 21.14 -3.23 2.51
CA LYS A 20 20.26 -2.10 2.19
C LYS A 20 18.82 -2.53 1.94
N ALA A 21 18.59 -3.69 1.32
CA ALA A 21 17.27 -4.29 1.16
C ALA A 21 16.70 -4.81 2.49
N GLY A 22 17.55 -5.29 3.40
CA GLY A 22 17.19 -5.67 4.77
C GLY A 22 16.97 -4.47 5.70
N CYS A 23 17.60 -3.32 5.40
CA CYS A 23 17.38 -2.07 6.12
C CYS A 23 16.05 -1.44 5.68
N ARG A 24 14.99 -1.79 6.42
CA ARG A 24 13.65 -1.15 6.48
C ARG A 24 12.53 -1.79 5.67
N VAL A 25 12.50 -3.11 5.52
CA VAL A 25 11.19 -3.77 5.48
C VAL A 25 10.66 -3.76 6.90
N VAL A 26 9.99 -2.65 7.28
CA VAL A 26 9.20 -2.63 8.52
C VAL A 26 8.12 -3.69 8.31
N ARG A 27 8.31 -4.88 8.90
CA ARG A 27 7.27 -5.91 8.92
C ARG A 27 6.12 -5.34 9.73
N LEU A 28 5.16 -4.77 9.03
CA LEU A 28 3.88 -4.40 9.60
C LEU A 28 3.17 -5.69 10.01
N SER A 29 2.36 -5.61 11.06
CA SER A 29 1.40 -6.67 11.33
C SER A 29 0.56 -6.89 10.07
N PRO A 30 0.23 -8.15 9.69
CA PRO A 30 -0.65 -8.43 8.57
C PRO A 30 -1.96 -7.63 8.64
N GLU A 31 -2.44 -7.37 9.86
CA GLU A 31 -3.61 -6.52 10.11
C GLU A 31 -3.38 -5.08 9.63
N ILE A 32 -2.25 -4.47 9.99
CA ILE A 32 -1.91 -3.10 9.58
C ILE A 32 -1.69 -3.03 8.07
N ASP A 33 -1.08 -4.06 7.48
CA ASP A 33 -0.84 -4.12 6.03
C ASP A 33 -2.15 -4.17 5.24
N ASP A 34 -3.15 -4.92 5.74
CA ASP A 34 -4.49 -4.97 5.14
C ASP A 34 -5.30 -3.67 5.33
N LEU A 35 -5.06 -2.91 6.40
CA LEU A 35 -5.76 -1.63 6.65
C LEU A 35 -5.27 -0.50 5.73
N ILE A 36 -3.98 -0.49 5.35
CA ILE A 36 -3.39 0.55 4.49
C ILE A 36 -4.16 0.78 3.18
N PRO A 37 -4.45 -0.24 2.36
CA PRO A 37 -5.16 -0.03 1.10
C PRO A 37 -6.59 0.50 1.32
N ILE A 38 -7.28 0.06 2.38
CA ILE A 38 -8.62 0.54 2.73
C ILE A 38 -8.58 2.03 3.09
N ALA A 39 -7.65 2.44 3.95
CA ALA A 39 -7.48 3.84 4.36
C ALA A 39 -7.08 4.76 3.19
N ARG A 40 -6.25 4.26 2.26
CA ARG A 40 -5.88 5.01 1.04
C ARG A 40 -7.09 5.23 0.13
N LEU A 41 -7.93 4.21 -0.06
CA LEU A 41 -9.16 4.33 -0.85
C LEU A 41 -10.13 5.31 -0.20
N GLU A 42 -10.32 5.28 1.11
CA GLU A 42 -11.15 6.27 1.81
C GLU A 42 -10.73 7.71 1.53
N LYS A 43 -9.42 7.98 1.65
CA LYS A 43 -8.87 9.31 1.37
C LYS A 43 -9.14 9.71 -0.08
N ARG A 44 -8.91 8.79 -1.03
CA ARG A 44 -9.10 9.08 -2.45
C ARG A 44 -10.57 9.30 -2.82
N ILE A 45 -11.48 8.51 -2.26
CA ILE A 45 -12.92 8.68 -2.44
C ILE A 45 -13.35 10.04 -1.90
N ARG A 46 -12.86 10.43 -0.72
CA ARG A 46 -13.15 11.76 -0.15
C ARG A 46 -12.67 12.89 -1.05
N GLU A 47 -11.44 12.80 -1.59
CA GLU A 47 -10.90 13.78 -2.54
C GLU A 47 -11.77 13.90 -3.81
N LEU A 48 -12.21 12.77 -4.36
CA LEU A 48 -13.07 12.78 -5.55
C LEU A 48 -14.44 13.39 -5.27
N LEU A 49 -15.04 13.05 -4.13
CA LEU A 49 -16.33 13.60 -3.70
C LEU A 49 -16.25 15.08 -3.32
N TRP A 50 -15.07 15.57 -2.92
CA TRP A 50 -14.84 17.01 -2.72
C TRP A 50 -15.00 17.80 -4.03
N HIS A 51 -14.65 17.19 -5.17
CA HIS A 51 -14.79 17.76 -6.50
C HIS A 51 -15.94 17.13 -7.30
N ARG A 52 -17.06 16.81 -6.63
CA ARG A 52 -18.23 16.12 -7.21
C ARG A 52 -18.94 16.87 -8.34
N ASP A 53 -18.65 18.16 -8.51
CA ASP A 53 -19.20 18.98 -9.61
C ASP A 53 -18.78 18.45 -10.98
N LYS A 54 -17.68 17.69 -11.03
CA LYS A 54 -17.25 16.94 -12.21
C LYS A 54 -17.86 15.54 -12.20
N PRO A 55 -18.69 15.17 -13.20
CA PRO A 55 -19.36 13.88 -13.22
C PRO A 55 -18.38 12.70 -13.32
N GLU A 56 -17.20 12.89 -13.93
CA GLU A 56 -16.15 11.86 -13.96
C GLU A 56 -15.69 11.45 -12.55
N ASN A 57 -15.63 12.41 -11.62
CA ASN A 57 -15.21 12.15 -10.25
C ASN A 57 -16.23 11.30 -9.49
N VAL A 58 -17.53 11.50 -9.76
CA VAL A 58 -18.61 10.69 -9.18
C VAL A 58 -18.53 9.25 -9.68
N LEU A 59 -18.30 9.06 -10.99
CA LEU A 59 -18.13 7.73 -11.56
C LEU A 59 -16.88 7.03 -10.99
N ALA A 60 -15.76 7.74 -10.92
CA ALA A 60 -14.52 7.22 -10.34
C ALA A 60 -14.71 6.85 -8.85
N ALA A 61 -15.38 7.71 -8.07
CA ALA A 61 -15.68 7.44 -6.66
C ALA A 61 -16.57 6.20 -6.50
N ARG A 62 -17.55 5.98 -7.39
CA ARG A 62 -18.43 4.79 -7.35
C ARG A 62 -17.65 3.49 -7.56
N THR A 63 -16.70 3.48 -8.50
CA THR A 63 -15.77 2.34 -8.68
C THR A 63 -14.89 2.18 -7.44
N LEU A 64 -14.39 3.31 -6.92
CA LEU A 64 -13.75 3.52 -5.62
C LEU A 64 -14.37 2.67 -4.49
N VAL A 65 -15.63 2.98 -4.23
CA VAL A 65 -16.43 2.43 -3.14
C VAL A 65 -16.63 0.93 -3.27
N ARG A 66 -16.80 0.41 -4.50
CA ARG A 66 -16.93 -1.04 -4.73
C ARG A 66 -15.65 -1.79 -4.37
N GLU A 67 -14.50 -1.25 -4.74
CA GLU A 67 -13.21 -1.85 -4.38
C GLU A 67 -12.96 -1.76 -2.88
N GLN A 68 -13.31 -0.63 -2.25
CA GLN A 68 -13.25 -0.50 -0.79
C GLN A 68 -14.12 -1.55 -0.09
N ALA A 69 -15.36 -1.77 -0.54
CA ALA A 69 -16.24 -2.78 0.03
C ALA A 69 -15.67 -4.21 -0.13
N ARG A 70 -15.08 -4.53 -1.28
CA ARG A 70 -14.40 -5.81 -1.51
C ARG A 70 -13.24 -6.02 -0.54
N LEU A 71 -12.43 -5.00 -0.30
CA LEU A 71 -11.31 -5.07 0.66
C LEU A 71 -11.81 -5.17 2.11
N GLN A 72 -12.90 -4.47 2.44
CA GLN A 72 -13.53 -4.56 3.76
C GLN A 72 -13.99 -5.99 4.07
N LEU A 73 -14.67 -6.64 3.12
CA LEU A 73 -15.10 -8.03 3.24
C LEU A 73 -13.91 -9.00 3.34
N ALA A 74 -12.85 -8.77 2.55
CA ALA A 74 -11.64 -9.58 2.62
C ALA A 74 -10.87 -9.40 3.95
N TYR A 75 -10.93 -8.21 4.56
CA TYR A 75 -10.41 -7.97 5.90
C TYR A 75 -11.23 -8.70 6.95
N GLU A 76 -12.57 -8.54 6.92
CA GLU A 76 -13.49 -9.21 7.84
C GLU A 76 -13.34 -10.72 7.81
N ALA A 77 -13.23 -11.31 6.62
CA ALA A 77 -13.01 -12.74 6.46
C ALA A 77 -11.68 -13.23 7.07
N ARG A 78 -10.64 -12.39 7.11
CA ARG A 78 -9.31 -12.74 7.65
C ARG A 78 -9.19 -12.47 9.14
N HIS A 79 -9.82 -11.41 9.65
CA HIS A 79 -9.60 -10.92 11.01
C HIS A 79 -10.84 -11.04 11.92
N GLY A 80 -11.99 -11.47 11.38
CA GLY A 80 -13.22 -11.73 12.14
C GLY A 80 -13.95 -10.47 12.65
N ARG A 81 -13.52 -9.28 12.22
CA ARG A 81 -14.09 -7.99 12.61
C ARG A 81 -13.98 -6.98 11.46
N PRO A 82 -14.86 -5.96 11.41
CA PRO A 82 -14.77 -4.90 10.42
C PRO A 82 -13.44 -4.15 10.55
N ALA A 83 -12.88 -3.74 9.40
CA ALA A 83 -11.68 -2.92 9.35
C ALA A 83 -11.95 -1.54 9.96
N ASP A 84 -11.16 -1.16 10.97
CA ASP A 84 -11.22 0.17 11.59
C ASP A 84 -10.04 1.02 11.16
N THR A 85 -10.30 1.94 10.22
CA THR A 85 -9.31 2.86 9.65
C THR A 85 -9.23 4.19 10.40
N ARG A 86 -10.02 4.41 11.47
CA ARG A 86 -10.09 5.70 12.17
C ARG A 86 -8.74 6.17 12.72
N HIS A 87 -7.89 5.22 13.12
CA HIS A 87 -6.56 5.48 13.68
C HIS A 87 -5.46 5.63 12.61
N MET A 88 -5.80 5.49 11.31
CA MET A 88 -4.85 5.58 10.20
C MET A 88 -4.80 6.95 9.51
N ARG A 89 -5.58 7.93 9.98
CA ARG A 89 -5.73 9.24 9.33
C ARG A 89 -4.67 10.26 9.76
#